data_AF-A0A1X7UQ60-F1
#
_entry.id   AF-A0A1X7UQ60-F1
#
_cell.length_a   1.000
_cell.length_b   1.000
_cell.length_c   1.000
_cell.angle_alpha   90.00
_cell.angle_beta   90.00
_cell.angle_gamma   90.00
#
_symmetry.space_group_name_H-M   'P 1'
#
loop_
_entity.id
_entity.type
_entity.pdbx_description
1 polymer ?
#
loop_
_entity_poly.entity_id
_entity_poly.type
_entity_poly.pdbx_seq_one_letter_code
_entity_poly.pdbx_strand_id
1 'polypeptide(L)'
;FKTYSQDGVGACGRPVTNSGSCVGITFPSRDIKHSQVCGKVIGYQDGRTNGAAAYHASKVINSAYIDGISLTHGNPRKHIWTLVSGQSSQKTCCPCGSLDPKSVPSFVGSHYYCESGCHTAR
;
A
#
# COMPACT_ATOMS: atom_id res chain seq x y z
N PHE A 1 -7.26 10.82 -4.22
CA PHE A 1 -8.04 9.58 -4.11
C PHE A 1 -9.38 9.86 -4.76
N LYS A 2 -10.04 8.86 -5.34
CA LYS A 2 -11.41 8.95 -5.81
C LYS A 2 -12.26 7.98 -5.00
N THR A 3 -13.38 8.46 -4.49
CA THR A 3 -14.41 7.61 -3.88
C THR A 3 -15.30 7.06 -4.98
N TYR A 4 -15.61 5.78 -4.88
CA TYR A 4 -16.51 5.06 -5.79
C TYR A 4 -17.67 4.56 -4.96
N SER A 5 -18.88 4.72 -5.47
CA SER A 5 -20.09 4.15 -4.88
C SER A 5 -20.88 3.52 -6.01
N GLN A 6 -21.06 2.21 -5.94
CA GLN A 6 -21.82 1.43 -6.91
C GLN A 6 -22.53 0.31 -6.17
N ASP A 7 -23.83 0.14 -6.41
CA ASP A 7 -24.67 -0.93 -5.83
C ASP A 7 -24.57 -1.05 -4.30
N GLY A 8 -24.46 0.08 -3.60
CA GLY A 8 -24.33 0.13 -2.13
C GLY A 8 -22.92 -0.17 -1.60
N VAL A 9 -21.96 -0.49 -2.46
CA VAL A 9 -20.56 -0.69 -2.08
C VAL A 9 -19.79 0.61 -2.20
N GLY A 10 -19.29 1.10 -1.07
CA GLY A 10 -18.35 2.22 -1.02
C GLY A 10 -16.90 1.72 -1.13
N ALA A 11 -16.16 2.22 -2.12
CA ALA A 11 -14.74 1.95 -2.29
C ALA A 11 -13.96 3.26 -2.44
N CYS A 12 -12.65 3.18 -2.21
CA CYS A 12 -11.74 4.29 -2.47
C CYS A 12 -10.57 3.77 -3.30
N GLY A 13 -10.16 4.53 -4.30
CA GLY A 13 -9.06 4.13 -5.17
C GLY A 13 -8.23 5.31 -5.65
N ARG A 14 -7.09 4.97 -6.25
CA ARG A 14 -6.23 5.93 -6.94
C ARG A 14 -6.99 6.51 -8.16
N PRO A 15 -6.96 7.84 -8.38
CA PRO A 15 -7.45 8.42 -9.64
C PRO A 15 -6.64 7.89 -10.82
N VAL A 16 -7.27 7.78 -12.00
CA VAL A 16 -6.57 7.43 -13.24
C VAL A 16 -5.65 8.60 -13.63
N THR A 17 -4.36 8.32 -13.77
CA THR A 17 -3.32 9.28 -14.17
C THR A 17 -2.37 8.62 -15.16
N ASN A 18 -1.71 9.43 -16.00
CA ASN A 18 -0.73 8.95 -17.00
C ASN A 18 0.67 8.65 -16.42
N SER A 19 0.83 8.76 -15.11
CA SER A 19 2.10 8.53 -14.40
C SER A 19 1.86 7.78 -13.09
N GLY A 20 2.93 7.18 -12.55
CA GLY A 20 2.93 6.67 -11.17
C GLY A 20 2.59 7.79 -10.19
N SER A 21 1.79 7.49 -9.18
CA SER A 21 1.36 8.47 -8.17
C SER A 21 1.05 7.79 -6.86
N CYS A 22 1.41 8.41 -5.75
CA CYS A 22 0.94 8.02 -4.43
C CYS A 22 -0.07 9.05 -3.96
N VAL A 23 -1.25 8.59 -3.58
CA VAL A 23 -2.31 9.46 -3.10
C VAL A 23 -2.91 8.84 -1.86
N GLY A 24 -3.30 9.67 -0.90
CA GLY A 24 -3.98 9.27 0.33
C GLY A 24 -5.37 9.90 0.44
N ILE A 25 -6.20 9.35 1.32
CA ILE A 25 -7.42 10.00 1.81
C ILE A 25 -7.38 9.94 3.33
N THR A 26 -7.76 11.03 3.97
CA THR A 26 -7.84 11.12 5.43
C THR A 26 -9.30 11.11 5.83
N PHE A 27 -9.69 10.15 6.65
CA PHE A 27 -11.01 10.12 7.27
C PHE A 27 -10.94 10.81 8.62
N PRO A 28 -11.68 11.92 8.83
CA PRO A 28 -11.70 12.58 10.12
C PRO A 28 -12.40 11.68 11.15
N SER A 29 -11.69 11.38 12.24
CA SER A 29 -12.20 10.56 13.34
C SER A 29 -12.33 11.36 14.63
N ARG A 30 -12.58 12.68 14.54
CA ARG A 30 -12.70 13.55 15.71
C ARG A 30 -13.80 13.00 16.61
N ASP A 31 -13.46 12.81 17.88
CA ASP A 31 -14.34 12.30 18.95
C ASP A 31 -14.77 10.83 18.86
N ILE A 32 -14.25 10.05 17.90
CA ILE A 32 -14.50 8.61 17.80
C ILE A 32 -13.23 7.85 18.19
N LYS A 33 -13.29 7.18 19.35
CA LYS A 33 -12.24 6.25 19.79
C LYS A 33 -12.40 4.94 19.03
N HIS A 34 -11.35 4.55 18.32
CA HIS A 34 -11.28 3.27 17.61
C HIS A 34 -10.23 2.39 18.30
N SER A 35 -10.57 1.15 18.60
CA SER A 35 -9.63 0.14 19.11
C SER A 35 -9.13 -0.79 18.01
N GLN A 36 -9.83 -0.86 16.88
CA GLN A 36 -9.53 -1.75 15.77
C GLN A 36 -9.88 -1.09 14.44
N VAL A 37 -9.15 -1.47 13.39
CA VAL A 37 -9.46 -1.17 12.00
C VAL A 37 -9.73 -2.48 11.28
N CYS A 38 -10.91 -2.61 10.69
CA CYS A 38 -11.29 -3.74 9.85
C CYS A 38 -11.52 -3.24 8.43
N GLY A 39 -11.08 -4.02 7.44
CA GLY A 39 -11.28 -3.66 6.05
C GLY A 39 -10.89 -4.78 5.10
N LYS A 40 -11.25 -4.61 3.83
CA LYS A 40 -10.86 -5.49 2.73
C LYS A 40 -10.11 -4.66 1.71
N VAL A 41 -8.93 -5.13 1.33
CA VAL A 41 -8.17 -4.58 0.22
C VAL A 41 -8.31 -5.53 -0.96
N ILE A 42 -8.67 -4.98 -2.12
CA ILE A 42 -8.65 -5.67 -3.40
C ILE A 42 -7.72 -4.87 -4.31
N GLY A 43 -6.69 -5.52 -4.82
CA GLY A 43 -5.72 -4.91 -5.72
C GLY A 43 -5.63 -5.72 -7.00
N TYR A 44 -5.53 -5.02 -8.12
CA TYR A 44 -5.19 -5.59 -9.41
C TYR A 44 -3.90 -4.92 -9.87
N GLN A 45 -2.93 -5.71 -10.31
CA GLN A 45 -1.73 -5.15 -10.90
C GLN A 45 -2.07 -4.52 -12.25
N ASP A 46 -1.72 -3.25 -12.40
CA ASP A 46 -1.66 -2.55 -13.67
C ASP A 46 -0.23 -2.06 -13.89
N GLY A 47 0.35 -2.39 -15.04
CA GLY A 47 1.78 -2.18 -15.30
C GLY A 47 2.68 -2.95 -14.33
N ARG A 48 3.70 -2.26 -13.80
CA ARG A 48 4.75 -2.85 -12.95
C ARG A 48 4.72 -2.23 -11.56
N THR A 49 4.50 -3.04 -10.53
CA THR A 49 4.71 -2.65 -9.13
C THR A 49 6.14 -2.96 -8.72
N ASN A 50 6.71 -2.18 -7.80
CA ASN A 50 8.10 -2.29 -7.36
C ASN A 50 8.22 -2.70 -5.88
N GLY A 51 7.12 -3.10 -5.23
CA GLY A 51 7.10 -3.50 -3.83
C GLY A 51 7.77 -2.47 -2.92
N ALA A 52 8.79 -2.90 -2.18
CA ALA A 52 9.60 -2.07 -1.32
C ALA A 52 10.89 -1.53 -1.99
N ALA A 53 11.17 -1.87 -3.25
CA ALA A 53 12.23 -1.20 -4.04
C ALA A 53 11.69 -0.21 -5.06
N ALA A 54 10.55 0.43 -4.78
CA ALA A 54 10.16 1.59 -5.57
C ALA A 54 11.35 2.58 -5.60
N TYR A 55 11.71 3.07 -6.78
CA TYR A 55 12.87 3.98 -6.96
C TYR A 55 12.76 5.25 -6.07
N HIS A 56 11.53 5.58 -5.67
CA HIS A 56 11.20 6.68 -4.77
C HIS A 56 10.82 6.22 -3.34
N ALA A 57 11.12 4.98 -2.96
CA ALA A 57 10.79 4.43 -1.65
C ALA A 57 11.56 5.19 -0.56
N SER A 58 10.86 6.14 0.05
CA SER A 58 11.34 6.86 1.21
C SER A 58 11.41 5.93 2.43
N LYS A 59 12.31 6.23 3.36
CA LYS A 59 12.40 5.53 4.65
C LYS A 59 11.63 6.23 5.75
N VAL A 60 10.88 7.30 5.43
CA VAL A 60 10.09 8.05 6.40
C VAL A 60 8.59 7.89 6.18
N ILE A 61 7.82 7.90 7.27
CA ILE A 61 6.38 7.63 7.26
C ILE A 61 5.55 8.67 6.50
N ASN A 62 6.08 9.89 6.31
CA ASN A 62 5.38 11.01 5.66
C ASN A 62 5.57 11.06 4.13
N SER A 63 6.16 10.03 3.54
CA SER A 63 6.41 9.95 2.10
C SER A 63 5.84 8.66 1.52
N ALA A 64 5.87 8.51 0.20
CA ALA A 64 5.68 7.23 -0.45
C ALA A 64 6.86 6.30 -0.13
N TYR A 65 6.60 5.11 0.40
CA TYR A 65 7.66 4.19 0.82
C TYR A 65 7.51 2.76 0.28
N ILE A 66 6.38 2.45 -0.37
CA ILE A 66 6.09 1.16 -1.02
C ILE A 66 5.15 1.39 -2.20
N ASP A 67 5.10 0.43 -3.11
CA ASP A 67 3.97 0.21 -4.01
C ASP A 67 2.95 -0.71 -3.34
N GLY A 68 1.75 -0.19 -3.08
CA GLY A 68 0.69 -0.88 -2.36
C GLY A 68 -0.19 0.08 -1.56
N ILE A 69 -0.62 -0.33 -0.37
CA ILE A 69 -1.53 0.44 0.49
C ILE A 69 -0.93 0.60 1.87
N SER A 70 -1.03 1.79 2.45
CA SER A 70 -0.62 2.06 3.82
C SER A 70 -1.77 2.67 4.62
N LEU A 71 -2.10 2.02 5.73
CA LEU A 71 -3.05 2.50 6.73
C LEU A 71 -2.28 3.17 7.85
N THR A 72 -2.63 4.41 8.15
CA THR A 72 -1.96 5.25 9.15
C THR A 72 -2.97 6.11 9.89
N HIS A 73 -2.65 6.55 11.09
CA HIS A 73 -3.51 7.44 11.87
C HIS A 73 -2.73 8.50 12.64
N GLY A 74 -3.48 9.48 13.16
CA GLY A 74 -2.99 10.48 14.09
C GLY A 74 -2.17 11.60 13.45
N ASN A 75 -1.82 12.56 14.29
CA ASN A 75 -0.87 13.64 14.03
C ASN A 75 -0.04 13.83 15.30
N PRO A 76 1.23 13.39 15.37
CA PRO A 76 2.04 12.87 14.26
C PRO A 76 1.55 11.54 13.69
N ARG A 77 1.82 11.31 12.40
CA ARG A 77 1.42 10.11 11.65
C ARG A 77 2.04 8.86 12.27
N LYS A 78 1.22 7.84 12.53
CA LYS A 78 1.61 6.53 13.04
C LYS A 78 1.15 5.43 12.09
N HIS A 79 1.96 4.38 11.98
CA HIS A 79 1.67 3.23 11.13
C HIS A 79 0.67 2.29 11.81
N ILE A 80 -0.23 1.71 11.02
CA ILE A 80 -1.16 0.66 11.46
C ILE A 80 -0.86 -0.63 10.71
N TRP A 81 -0.89 -0.56 9.37
CA TRP A 81 -0.74 -1.73 8.52
C TRP A 81 -0.36 -1.35 7.08
N THR A 82 0.36 -2.23 6.39
CA THR A 82 0.74 -2.04 4.98
C THR A 82 0.48 -3.29 4.13
N LEU A 83 -0.05 -3.10 2.92
CA LEU A 83 0.05 -4.07 1.82
C LEU A 83 1.24 -3.69 0.95
N VAL A 84 2.14 -4.63 0.67
CA VAL A 84 3.23 -4.46 -0.30
C VAL A 84 2.97 -5.33 -1.53
N SER A 85 2.93 -4.72 -2.71
CA SER A 85 2.73 -5.42 -3.97
C SER A 85 4.05 -5.53 -4.73
N GLY A 86 4.59 -6.75 -4.82
CA GLY A 86 5.76 -7.04 -5.65
C GLY A 86 5.40 -7.17 -7.12
N GLN A 87 6.38 -6.97 -8.01
CA GLN A 87 6.15 -7.05 -9.46
C GLN A 87 5.58 -8.40 -9.90
N SER A 88 6.24 -9.49 -9.50
CA SER A 88 5.86 -10.85 -9.87
C SER A 88 6.46 -11.87 -8.91
N SER A 89 6.02 -13.12 -8.94
CA SER A 89 6.64 -14.21 -8.16
C SER A 89 8.10 -14.47 -8.55
N GLN A 90 8.51 -14.11 -9.78
CA GLN A 90 9.86 -14.33 -10.32
C GLN A 90 10.81 -13.14 -10.11
N LYS A 91 10.28 -11.92 -10.06
CA LYS A 91 11.00 -10.69 -9.75
C LYS A 91 10.26 -10.01 -8.63
N THR A 92 10.67 -10.24 -7.40
CA THR A 92 9.91 -9.80 -6.24
C THR A 92 10.77 -8.89 -5.37
N CYS A 93 10.71 -7.60 -5.70
CA CYS A 93 11.12 -6.48 -4.84
C CYS A 93 10.23 -6.34 -3.58
N CYS A 94 9.70 -7.44 -3.07
CA CYS A 94 8.72 -7.56 -2.02
C CYS A 94 9.36 -8.26 -0.81
N PRO A 95 8.93 -7.97 0.43
CA PRO A 95 9.52 -8.60 1.61
C PRO A 95 9.35 -10.13 1.66
N CYS A 96 8.28 -10.67 1.07
CA CYS A 96 8.03 -12.12 0.95
C CYS A 96 8.65 -12.75 -0.31
N GLY A 97 9.44 -11.99 -1.07
CA GLY A 97 10.10 -12.51 -2.26
C GLY A 97 11.19 -13.53 -1.97
N SER A 98 11.30 -14.56 -2.79
CA SER A 98 12.47 -15.44 -2.80
C SER A 98 13.64 -14.85 -3.58
N LEU A 99 13.35 -14.08 -4.64
CA LEU A 99 14.33 -13.47 -5.53
C LEU A 99 14.39 -11.95 -5.29
N ASP A 100 15.50 -11.52 -4.67
CA ASP A 100 15.80 -10.12 -4.27
C ASP A 100 14.78 -9.49 -3.30
N PRO A 101 14.56 -10.09 -2.11
CA PRO A 101 13.64 -9.54 -1.12
C PRO A 101 14.10 -8.15 -0.67
N LYS A 102 13.12 -7.25 -0.55
CA LYS A 102 13.36 -5.87 -0.12
C LYS A 102 12.64 -5.63 1.19
N SER A 103 13.38 -5.11 2.16
CA SER A 103 12.82 -4.80 3.48
C SER A 103 11.90 -3.59 3.43
N VAL A 104 10.85 -3.63 4.23
CA VAL A 104 10.04 -2.45 4.53
C VAL A 104 10.80 -1.49 5.47
N PRO A 105 10.44 -0.19 5.51
CA PRO A 105 10.94 0.71 6.52
C PRO A 105 10.69 0.21 7.95
N SER A 106 11.59 0.54 8.89
CA SER A 106 11.54 0.03 10.27
C SER A 106 10.24 0.36 11.00
N PHE A 107 9.60 1.49 10.72
CA PHE A 107 8.33 1.88 11.33
C PHE A 107 7.14 0.98 10.95
N VAL A 108 7.26 0.18 9.88
CA VAL A 108 6.24 -0.79 9.47
C VAL A 108 6.27 -2.04 10.36
N GLY A 109 7.46 -2.40 10.86
CA GLY A 109 7.66 -3.58 11.70
C GLY A 109 7.15 -4.85 11.04
N SER A 110 6.39 -5.65 11.80
CA SER A 110 5.72 -6.88 11.33
C SER A 110 4.28 -6.65 10.88
N HIS A 111 3.80 -5.39 10.86
CA HIS A 111 2.41 -5.07 10.53
C HIS A 111 2.21 -4.89 9.02
N TYR A 112 2.57 -5.89 8.24
CA TYR A 112 2.36 -5.86 6.81
C TYR A 112 1.93 -7.22 6.26
N TYR A 113 1.27 -7.16 5.11
CA TYR A 113 1.07 -8.29 4.22
C TYR A 113 1.75 -7.97 2.90
N CYS A 114 2.21 -8.99 2.21
CA CYS A 114 2.84 -8.79 0.92
C CYS A 114 2.47 -9.92 -0.04
N GLU A 115 2.39 -9.56 -1.32
CA GLU A 115 1.88 -10.44 -2.36
C GLU A 115 2.55 -10.10 -3.69
N SER A 116 2.63 -11.08 -4.58
CA SER A 116 3.05 -10.84 -5.97
C SER A 116 1.88 -10.27 -6.78
N GLY A 117 2.12 -9.26 -7.61
CA GLY A 117 1.09 -8.71 -8.49
C GLY A 117 0.71 -9.67 -9.62
N CYS A 118 1.65 -10.51 -10.07
CA CYS A 118 1.42 -11.51 -11.11
C CYS A 118 2.34 -12.73 -10.94
N HIS A 119 1.91 -13.86 -11.49
CA HIS A 119 2.68 -15.11 -11.42
C HIS A 119 3.88 -15.14 -12.41
N THR A 120 3.82 -14.38 -13.49
CA THR A 120 4.90 -14.28 -14.48
C THR A 120 5.09 -12.82 -14.84
N ALA A 121 6.33 -12.35 -14.83
CA ALA A 121 6.60 -10.99 -15.27
C ALA A 121 6.22 -10.86 -16.75
N ARG A 122 5.31 -9.92 -17.06
CA ARG A 122 5.08 -9.48 -18.44
C ARG A 122 6.24 -8.61 -18.92
#